data_AF-A0A1C7MVF8-F1
#
_entry.id   AF-A0A1C7MVF8-F1
#
_cell.length_a   1.000
_cell.length_b   1.000
_cell.length_c   1.000
_cell.angle_alpha   90.00
_cell.angle_beta   90.00
_cell.angle_gamma   90.00
#
_symmetry.space_group_name_H-M   'P 1'
#
loop_
_entity.id
_entity.type
_entity.pdbx_description
1 polymer ?
#
loop_
_entity_poly.entity_id
_entity_poly.type
_entity_poly.pdbx_seq_one_letter_code
_entity_poly.pdbx_strand_id
1 'polypeptide(L)'
;MIKEGPTVVCVCCGGLWFPGQTKTVTKAFLLSREATEEFIERVFNVETTDQLEEFCDNCSLFVKKKKVPRLCLSNGLKLPEISEEIKRLNRIEERLVAARHVYQSIYTVFGLRGQYKSKGEIVNVPVSVDKTVSCIPRLPEDTNIIQVTLKRRLDQANNYMSGNVNIASVWAAAVVLKDTDAYKKHTVTIRDSLEIFNELSILTSEQNLMDELVEALADIDINDDDAMDEIANPGGAETLYSGIEFPTMPIEIYTEGIQITPAEDSRPMRLLLDKDVEYLAFSTLFGGAIMEPIYEEKPISYASIVKS
;
A
#
# COMPACT_ATOMS: atom_id res chain seq x y z
N MET A 1 -24.83 -21.95 11.78
CA MET A 1 -24.34 -21.45 10.48
C MET A 1 -24.79 -20.01 10.34
N ILE A 2 -23.85 -19.07 10.15
CA ILE A 2 -24.18 -17.67 9.86
C ILE A 2 -24.65 -17.61 8.40
N LYS A 3 -25.78 -16.94 8.12
CA LYS A 3 -26.37 -16.85 6.77
C LYS A 3 -25.97 -15.57 6.02
N GLU A 4 -25.82 -14.48 6.76
CA GLU A 4 -25.56 -13.13 6.27
C GLU A 4 -24.40 -12.55 7.07
N GLY A 5 -23.54 -11.76 6.44
CA GLY A 5 -22.41 -11.10 7.10
C GLY A 5 -22.80 -9.82 7.86
N PRO A 6 -21.83 -9.13 8.47
CA PRO A 6 -22.03 -7.78 8.96
C PRO A 6 -22.12 -6.80 7.78
N THR A 7 -23.34 -6.37 7.43
CA THR A 7 -23.64 -5.56 6.23
C THR A 7 -24.14 -4.15 6.55
N VAL A 8 -24.40 -3.84 7.82
CA VAL A 8 -24.91 -2.53 8.25
C VAL A 8 -23.76 -1.67 8.75
N VAL A 9 -23.53 -0.51 8.13
CA VAL A 9 -22.52 0.45 8.59
C VAL A 9 -23.07 1.26 9.76
N CYS A 10 -22.33 1.35 10.85
CA CYS A 10 -22.71 2.27 11.93
C CYS A 10 -22.33 3.71 11.58
N VAL A 11 -23.31 4.61 11.52
CA VAL A 11 -23.10 6.03 11.13
C VAL A 11 -22.17 6.82 12.08
N CYS A 12 -21.84 6.27 13.23
CA CYS A 12 -21.02 6.91 14.26
C CYS A 12 -19.56 6.46 14.26
N CYS A 13 -19.30 5.16 14.12
CA CYS A 13 -17.95 4.59 14.17
C CYS A 13 -17.46 4.00 12.84
N GLY A 14 -18.26 4.02 11.78
CA GLY A 14 -17.91 3.46 10.46
C GLY A 14 -17.80 1.93 10.40
N GLY A 15 -17.77 1.24 11.55
CA GLY A 15 -17.68 -0.23 11.61
C GLY A 15 -18.90 -0.93 11.00
N LEU A 16 -18.68 -2.13 10.46
CA LEU A 16 -19.69 -3.02 9.91
C LEU A 16 -20.26 -3.95 10.99
N TRP A 17 -21.60 -4.07 11.04
CA TRP A 17 -22.33 -4.83 12.05
C TRP A 17 -23.40 -5.71 11.43
N PHE A 18 -23.77 -6.78 12.14
CA PHE A 18 -24.95 -7.59 11.80
C PHE A 18 -26.24 -6.81 12.16
N PRO A 19 -27.34 -6.91 11.40
CA PRO A 19 -28.58 -6.16 11.68
C PRO A 19 -29.15 -6.34 13.10
N GLY A 20 -28.93 -7.48 13.75
CA GLY A 20 -29.36 -7.69 15.15
C GLY A 20 -28.59 -6.86 16.19
N GLN A 21 -27.39 -6.39 15.84
CA GLN A 21 -26.48 -5.61 16.69
C GLN A 21 -26.56 -4.10 16.44
N THR A 22 -27.46 -3.63 15.58
CA THR A 22 -27.70 -2.21 15.35
C THR A 22 -29.07 -1.77 15.87
N LYS A 23 -29.23 -0.47 16.07
CA LYS A 23 -30.45 0.20 16.49
C LYS A 23 -30.53 1.54 15.77
N THR A 24 -31.65 1.80 15.10
CA THR A 24 -31.94 3.11 14.52
C THR A 24 -31.93 4.20 15.60
N VAL A 25 -31.25 5.33 15.33
CA VAL A 25 -31.32 6.53 16.18
C VAL A 25 -31.35 7.74 15.26
N THR A 26 -32.52 8.35 15.10
CA THR A 26 -32.67 9.49 14.18
C THR A 26 -32.21 10.79 14.81
N LYS A 27 -31.77 11.74 13.98
CA LYS A 27 -31.44 13.12 14.43
C LYS A 27 -32.60 13.77 15.22
N ALA A 28 -33.84 13.59 14.76
CA ALA A 28 -35.04 14.09 15.44
C ALA A 28 -35.28 13.50 16.85
N PHE A 29 -34.92 12.23 17.09
CA PHE A 29 -34.98 11.62 18.42
C PHE A 29 -33.97 12.25 19.40
N LEU A 30 -32.84 12.75 18.90
CA LEU A 30 -31.84 13.42 19.75
C LEU A 30 -32.20 14.88 20.01
N LEU A 31 -32.71 15.61 19.00
CA LEU A 31 -33.23 16.97 19.17
C LEU A 31 -34.37 17.02 20.21
N SER A 32 -35.32 16.09 20.14
CA SER A 32 -36.41 15.98 21.13
C SER A 32 -35.97 15.57 22.54
N ARG A 33 -34.68 15.30 22.75
CA ARG A 33 -34.05 15.03 24.05
C ARG A 33 -32.95 16.04 24.38
N GLU A 34 -33.02 17.23 23.79
CA GLU A 34 -32.15 18.39 24.04
C GLU A 34 -30.67 18.07 23.75
N ALA A 35 -30.39 17.40 22.62
CA ALA A 35 -29.04 17.34 22.07
C ALA A 35 -28.75 18.61 21.24
N THR A 36 -27.51 19.10 21.28
CA THR A 36 -27.06 20.20 20.42
C THR A 36 -26.80 19.71 19.00
N GLU A 37 -26.87 20.61 18.02
CA GLU A 37 -26.58 20.29 16.62
C GLU A 37 -25.11 19.86 16.45
N GLU A 38 -24.16 20.56 17.09
CA GLU A 38 -22.74 20.17 17.17
C GLU A 38 -22.52 18.72 17.68
N PHE A 39 -23.36 18.25 18.62
CA PHE A 39 -23.28 16.88 19.12
C PHE A 39 -23.79 15.87 18.09
N ILE A 40 -24.85 16.23 17.37
CA ILE A 40 -25.42 15.40 16.30
C ILE A 40 -24.41 15.30 15.15
N GLU A 41 -23.86 16.42 14.67
CA GLU A 41 -22.79 16.42 13.65
C GLU A 41 -21.60 15.56 14.08
N ARG A 42 -21.15 15.68 15.34
CA ARG A 42 -20.09 14.82 15.88
C ARG A 42 -20.38 13.33 15.87
N VAL A 43 -21.63 12.86 15.87
CA VAL A 43 -21.97 11.42 15.98
C VAL A 43 -22.64 10.81 14.74
N PHE A 44 -22.97 11.61 13.71
CA PHE A 44 -23.42 11.14 12.39
C PHE A 44 -22.32 11.47 11.36
N ASN A 45 -21.28 10.64 11.32
CA ASN A 45 -20.06 10.85 10.55
C ASN A 45 -20.07 10.16 9.17
N VAL A 46 -21.02 9.25 8.93
CA VAL A 46 -21.16 8.52 7.65
C VAL A 46 -22.48 8.92 7.01
N GLU A 47 -22.40 9.54 5.83
CA GLU A 47 -23.57 9.78 4.99
C GLU A 47 -24.09 8.45 4.44
N THR A 48 -25.41 8.29 4.43
CA THR A 48 -26.06 7.01 4.14
C THR A 48 -27.16 7.26 3.11
N THR A 49 -26.92 6.92 1.84
CA THR A 49 -27.85 7.21 0.72
C THR A 49 -29.08 6.30 0.71
N ASP A 50 -28.91 5.02 1.03
CA ASP A 50 -29.92 3.97 0.76
C ASP A 50 -30.34 3.15 2.00
N GLN A 51 -29.85 3.50 3.20
CA GLN A 51 -30.17 2.82 4.46
C GLN A 51 -30.61 3.80 5.55
N LEU A 52 -31.28 3.29 6.59
CA LEU A 52 -31.66 4.06 7.76
C LEU A 52 -30.42 4.45 8.61
N GLU A 53 -30.55 5.51 9.41
CA GLU A 53 -29.49 5.99 10.32
C GLU A 53 -29.25 4.98 11.49
N GLU A 54 -28.47 3.94 11.21
CA GLU A 54 -28.19 2.83 12.12
C GLU A 54 -26.95 3.06 12.99
N PHE A 55 -27.09 2.78 14.29
CA PHE A 55 -26.01 2.80 15.27
C PHE A 55 -25.79 1.39 15.80
N CYS A 56 -24.55 0.91 15.90
CA CYS A 56 -24.28 -0.31 16.65
C CYS A 56 -24.72 -0.15 18.12
N ASP A 57 -25.06 -1.25 18.79
CA ASP A 57 -25.63 -1.23 20.13
C ASP A 57 -24.83 -0.34 21.09
N ASN A 58 -23.50 -0.47 21.08
CA ASN A 58 -22.58 0.32 21.90
C ASN A 58 -22.66 1.82 21.59
N CYS A 59 -22.50 2.23 20.33
CA CYS A 59 -22.61 3.64 19.94
C CYS A 59 -24.00 4.19 20.27
N SER A 60 -25.07 3.41 20.05
CA SER A 60 -26.43 3.81 20.40
C SER A 60 -26.61 4.04 21.91
N LEU A 61 -25.97 3.22 22.77
CA LEU A 61 -26.02 3.35 24.23
C LEU A 61 -25.33 4.61 24.77
N PHE A 62 -24.27 5.06 24.12
CA PHE A 62 -23.58 6.33 24.45
C PHE A 62 -24.33 7.54 23.89
N VAL A 63 -24.75 7.48 22.63
CA VAL A 63 -25.47 8.57 21.95
C VAL A 63 -26.83 8.86 22.60
N LYS A 64 -27.58 7.82 23.00
CA LYS A 64 -28.84 7.95 23.79
C LYS A 64 -28.64 8.56 25.20
N LYS A 65 -27.39 8.72 25.66
CA LYS A 65 -26.99 9.40 26.90
C LYS A 65 -26.33 10.76 26.66
N LYS A 66 -26.41 11.31 25.44
CA LYS A 66 -25.73 12.56 25.02
C LYS A 66 -24.21 12.54 25.27
N LYS A 67 -23.57 11.39 25.04
CA LYS A 67 -22.12 11.21 25.08
C LYS A 67 -21.58 10.72 23.73
N VAL A 68 -20.45 11.29 23.29
CA VAL A 68 -19.74 10.82 22.09
C VAL A 68 -19.13 9.45 22.41
N PRO A 69 -19.35 8.40 21.59
CA PRO A 69 -18.72 7.10 21.81
C PRO A 69 -17.20 7.17 21.67
N ARG A 70 -16.47 6.30 22.40
CA ARG A 70 -14.99 6.30 22.37
C ARG A 70 -14.39 6.05 20.98
N LEU A 71 -15.08 5.28 20.14
CA LEU A 71 -14.64 4.94 18.77
C LEU A 71 -15.45 5.68 17.70
N CYS A 72 -15.95 6.87 18.02
CA CYS A 72 -16.61 7.75 17.06
C CYS A 72 -15.59 8.29 16.04
N LEU A 73 -15.94 8.39 14.76
CA LEU A 73 -15.00 8.82 13.71
C LEU A 73 -14.45 10.25 13.95
N SER A 74 -15.26 11.14 14.52
CA SER A 74 -14.88 12.48 14.95
C SER A 74 -13.81 12.56 16.06
N ASN A 75 -13.42 11.42 16.67
CA ASN A 75 -12.32 11.33 17.63
C ASN A 75 -10.94 11.14 16.94
N GLY A 76 -10.77 11.64 15.71
CA GLY A 76 -9.56 11.40 14.90
C GLY A 76 -9.46 9.97 14.34
N LEU A 77 -10.60 9.30 14.12
CA LEU A 77 -10.69 7.95 13.55
C LEU A 77 -11.30 7.93 12.13
N LYS A 78 -11.76 9.07 11.60
CA LYS A 78 -12.09 9.24 10.17
C LYS A 78 -10.81 9.13 9.35
N LEU A 79 -10.82 8.30 8.30
CA LEU A 79 -9.73 8.25 7.33
C LEU A 79 -9.56 9.62 6.63
N PRO A 80 -8.33 10.00 6.24
CA PRO A 80 -8.07 11.24 5.52
C PRO A 80 -8.65 11.21 4.11
N GLU A 81 -8.84 12.38 3.52
CA GLU A 81 -9.22 12.51 2.11
C GLU A 81 -7.99 12.32 1.22
N ILE A 82 -8.08 11.36 0.29
CA ILE A 82 -6.96 10.89 -0.54
C ILE A 82 -7.00 11.60 -1.89
N SER A 83 -5.86 12.12 -2.35
CA SER A 83 -5.77 12.80 -3.64
C SER A 83 -5.98 11.85 -4.83
N GLU A 84 -6.49 12.34 -5.95
CA GLU A 84 -6.80 11.52 -7.14
C GLU A 84 -5.55 10.95 -7.84
N GLU A 85 -4.34 11.42 -7.49
CA GLU A 85 -3.05 10.80 -7.87
C GLU A 85 -2.82 9.49 -7.14
N ILE A 86 -3.09 9.47 -5.84
CA ILE A 86 -2.85 8.31 -4.98
C ILE A 86 -4.01 7.33 -5.07
N LYS A 87 -5.25 7.84 -5.13
CA LYS A 87 -6.49 7.07 -5.18
C LYS A 87 -6.70 6.29 -6.48
N ARG A 88 -6.07 6.72 -7.59
CA ARG A 88 -6.10 5.99 -8.87
C ARG A 88 -5.08 4.86 -8.99
N LEU A 89 -4.13 4.77 -8.05
CA LEU A 89 -3.05 3.76 -8.12
C LEU A 89 -3.63 2.35 -8.01
N ASN A 90 -3.17 1.48 -8.90
CA ASN A 90 -3.39 0.06 -8.77
C ASN A 90 -2.45 -0.54 -7.71
N ARG A 91 -2.68 -1.81 -7.35
CA ARG A 91 -1.96 -2.50 -6.27
C ARG A 91 -0.43 -2.62 -6.44
N ILE A 92 0.09 -2.66 -7.68
CA ILE A 92 1.54 -2.67 -7.93
C ILE A 92 2.11 -1.25 -7.96
N GLU A 93 1.34 -0.27 -8.43
CA GLU A 93 1.71 1.16 -8.42
C GLU A 93 1.78 1.72 -6.99
N GLU A 94 0.79 1.43 -6.15
CA GLU A 94 0.84 1.71 -4.69
C GLU A 94 2.11 1.12 -4.06
N ARG A 95 2.45 -0.11 -4.46
CA ARG A 95 3.59 -0.86 -3.93
C ARG A 95 4.95 -0.40 -4.49
N LEU A 96 4.97 0.51 -5.45
CA LEU A 96 6.19 1.19 -5.92
C LEU A 96 6.43 2.50 -5.17
N VAL A 97 5.38 3.17 -4.68
CA VAL A 97 5.46 4.43 -3.92
C VAL A 97 5.45 4.25 -2.39
N ALA A 98 5.15 3.05 -1.89
CA ALA A 98 5.11 2.74 -0.46
C ALA A 98 6.51 2.68 0.17
N ALA A 99 6.76 3.51 1.20
CA ALA A 99 8.03 3.52 1.95
C ALA A 99 8.16 2.36 2.97
N ARG A 100 7.12 1.52 3.11
CA ARG A 100 7.11 0.30 3.95
C ARG A 100 6.48 -0.89 3.23
N HIS A 101 7.20 -2.00 3.21
CA HIS A 101 6.73 -3.26 2.68
C HIS A 101 6.43 -4.24 3.81
N VAL A 102 5.16 -4.26 4.23
CA VAL A 102 4.63 -5.31 5.11
C VAL A 102 4.31 -6.57 4.30
N TYR A 103 4.78 -7.73 4.75
CA TYR A 103 4.51 -9.05 4.19
C TYR A 103 4.03 -10.02 5.27
N GLN A 104 3.00 -10.81 4.94
CA GLN A 104 2.57 -11.96 5.74
C GLN A 104 2.56 -13.20 4.83
N SER A 105 3.07 -14.34 5.31
CA SER A 105 3.01 -15.59 4.55
C SER A 105 1.82 -16.42 5.01
N ILE A 106 0.86 -16.65 4.11
CA ILE A 106 -0.39 -17.37 4.38
C ILE A 106 -0.39 -18.68 3.57
N TYR A 107 -0.73 -19.78 4.22
CA TYR A 107 -0.74 -21.13 3.64
C TYR A 107 -2.04 -21.85 4.01
N THR A 108 -2.54 -22.76 3.18
CA THR A 108 -3.64 -23.64 3.58
C THR A 108 -3.15 -24.83 4.41
N VAL A 109 -4.00 -25.31 5.31
CA VAL A 109 -3.80 -26.56 6.07
C VAL A 109 -4.69 -27.63 5.45
N PHE A 110 -4.09 -28.74 4.98
CA PHE A 110 -4.75 -29.80 4.21
C PHE A 110 -5.15 -29.42 2.75
N GLY A 111 -4.29 -28.65 2.06
CA GLY A 111 -4.37 -28.45 0.61
C GLY A 111 -5.37 -27.40 0.14
N LEU A 112 -5.82 -27.47 -1.12
CA LEU A 112 -6.54 -26.39 -1.82
C LEU A 112 -7.91 -25.98 -1.22
N ARG A 113 -8.50 -26.81 -0.36
CA ARG A 113 -9.75 -26.51 0.37
C ARG A 113 -9.54 -26.35 1.88
N GLY A 114 -8.29 -26.20 2.29
CA GLY A 114 -7.87 -26.09 3.68
C GLY A 114 -8.19 -24.75 4.34
N GLN A 115 -8.20 -24.72 5.67
CA GLN A 115 -8.21 -23.47 6.41
C GLN A 115 -6.87 -22.74 6.22
N TYR A 116 -6.90 -21.42 6.03
CA TYR A 116 -5.69 -20.60 5.97
C TYR A 116 -5.04 -20.45 7.37
N LYS A 117 -3.73 -20.68 7.44
CA LYS A 117 -2.84 -20.34 8.57
C LYS A 117 -1.85 -19.26 8.16
N SER A 118 -1.47 -18.40 9.10
CA SER A 118 -0.23 -17.62 8.99
C SER A 118 0.97 -18.56 9.26
N LYS A 119 2.09 -18.35 8.57
CA LYS A 119 3.34 -19.07 8.81
C LYS A 119 4.50 -18.06 8.94
N GLY A 120 5.29 -18.19 9.99
CA GLY A 120 6.34 -17.22 10.31
C GLY A 120 5.78 -15.89 10.83
N GLU A 121 6.68 -14.93 11.02
CA GLU A 121 6.35 -13.58 11.50
C GLU A 121 5.82 -12.69 10.38
N ILE A 122 5.16 -11.58 10.75
CA ILE A 122 4.83 -10.50 9.81
C ILE A 122 6.09 -9.65 9.62
N VAL A 123 6.58 -9.58 8.39
CA VAL A 123 7.84 -8.92 8.03
C VAL A 123 7.53 -7.51 7.52
N ASN A 124 7.86 -6.47 8.28
CA ASN A 124 7.87 -5.09 7.81
C ASN A 124 9.30 -4.74 7.35
N VAL A 125 9.47 -4.22 6.13
CA VAL A 125 10.79 -3.83 5.59
C VAL A 125 10.74 -2.39 5.08
N PRO A 126 11.71 -1.52 5.42
CA PRO A 126 11.80 -0.20 4.80
C PRO A 126 12.13 -0.32 3.31
N VAL A 127 11.58 0.61 2.52
CA VAL A 127 11.79 0.69 1.07
C VAL A 127 12.24 2.10 0.72
N SER A 128 13.22 2.20 -0.18
CA SER A 128 13.69 3.47 -0.73
C SER A 128 12.86 3.80 -1.96
N VAL A 129 11.87 4.69 -1.78
CA VAL A 129 10.96 5.12 -2.86
C VAL A 129 11.72 5.77 -4.02
N ASP A 130 12.78 6.52 -3.71
CA ASP A 130 13.76 7.01 -4.69
C ASP A 130 14.28 5.89 -5.61
N LYS A 131 14.68 4.73 -5.07
CA LYS A 131 15.17 3.59 -5.86
C LYS A 131 14.06 2.94 -6.68
N THR A 132 12.92 2.61 -6.06
CA THR A 132 11.83 1.90 -6.76
C THR A 132 11.26 2.70 -7.92
N VAL A 133 11.14 4.01 -7.75
CA VAL A 133 10.61 4.91 -8.79
C VAL A 133 11.70 5.24 -9.83
N SER A 134 12.99 5.31 -9.45
CA SER A 134 14.10 5.45 -10.41
C SER A 134 14.36 4.19 -11.27
N CYS A 135 13.95 3.00 -10.83
CA CYS A 135 13.99 1.78 -11.65
C CYS A 135 12.99 1.79 -12.82
N ILE A 136 12.12 2.80 -12.90
CA ILE A 136 11.12 2.95 -13.96
C ILE A 136 11.62 4.01 -14.95
N PRO A 137 11.87 3.68 -16.23
CA PRO A 137 12.31 4.66 -17.22
C PRO A 137 11.24 5.73 -17.43
N ARG A 138 11.64 7.00 -17.44
CA ARG A 138 10.75 8.15 -17.63
C ARG A 138 11.22 8.94 -18.84
N LEU A 139 10.52 8.81 -19.97
CA LEU A 139 10.65 9.76 -21.07
C LEU A 139 9.73 10.97 -20.83
N PRO A 140 10.00 12.16 -21.42
CA PRO A 140 9.22 13.37 -21.15
C PRO A 140 7.74 13.32 -21.54
N GLU A 141 7.36 12.43 -22.47
CA GLU A 141 6.01 12.35 -23.06
C GLU A 141 5.18 11.15 -22.52
N ASP A 142 5.72 10.39 -21.55
CA ASP A 142 5.27 9.03 -21.27
C ASP A 142 3.92 8.93 -20.54
N THR A 143 2.88 8.61 -21.33
CA THR A 143 1.68 7.90 -20.85
C THR A 143 1.88 6.37 -20.80
N ASN A 144 3.13 5.90 -20.98
CA ASN A 144 3.49 4.50 -21.11
C ASN A 144 3.02 3.63 -19.93
N ILE A 145 2.61 2.41 -20.29
CA ILE A 145 2.23 1.35 -19.37
C ILE A 145 3.22 0.20 -19.58
N ILE A 146 4.03 -0.07 -18.56
CA ILE A 146 5.01 -1.16 -18.58
C ILE A 146 4.54 -2.33 -17.71
N GLN A 147 4.90 -3.55 -18.09
CA GLN A 147 4.78 -4.70 -17.20
C GLN A 147 5.92 -4.66 -16.18
N VAL A 148 5.59 -4.75 -14.88
CA VAL A 148 6.55 -4.76 -13.77
C VAL A 148 6.34 -6.01 -12.92
N THR A 149 7.45 -6.58 -12.46
CA THR A 149 7.52 -7.81 -11.67
C THR A 149 8.26 -7.53 -10.37
N LEU A 150 7.56 -7.54 -9.23
CA LEU A 150 8.16 -7.32 -7.92
C LEU A 150 8.63 -8.65 -7.30
N LYS A 151 9.94 -8.74 -7.06
CA LYS A 151 10.59 -9.83 -6.31
C LYS A 151 10.98 -9.33 -4.90
N ARG A 152 11.19 -10.25 -3.96
CA ARG A 152 11.68 -9.91 -2.60
C ARG A 152 13.19 -9.72 -2.54
N ARG A 153 13.90 -10.35 -3.48
CA ARG A 153 15.34 -10.33 -3.75
C ARG A 153 15.57 -10.69 -5.22
N LEU A 154 16.68 -10.26 -5.83
CA LEU A 154 16.98 -10.62 -7.22
C LEU A 154 17.25 -12.13 -7.39
N ASP A 155 17.83 -12.76 -6.36
CA ASP A 155 18.14 -14.20 -6.30
C ASP A 155 16.90 -15.13 -6.29
N GLN A 156 15.69 -14.59 -6.14
CA GLN A 156 14.46 -15.39 -6.10
C GLN A 156 13.83 -15.51 -7.48
N ALA A 157 13.65 -16.75 -7.95
CA ALA A 157 12.87 -17.05 -9.15
C ALA A 157 11.42 -16.54 -9.02
N ASN A 158 10.78 -16.79 -7.87
CA ASN A 158 9.39 -16.39 -7.61
C ASN A 158 9.25 -14.88 -7.37
N ASN A 159 8.41 -14.23 -8.17
CA ASN A 159 7.85 -12.92 -7.83
C ASN A 159 6.80 -13.05 -6.71
N TYR A 160 6.44 -11.92 -6.07
CA TYR A 160 5.32 -11.86 -5.10
C TYR A 160 4.14 -11.01 -5.59
N MET A 161 4.36 -10.23 -6.65
CA MET A 161 3.39 -9.37 -7.30
C MET A 161 3.90 -9.05 -8.70
N SER A 162 3.05 -9.10 -9.71
CA SER A 162 3.34 -8.58 -11.06
C SER A 162 2.09 -7.89 -11.59
N GLY A 163 2.27 -6.95 -12.51
CA GLY A 163 1.16 -6.22 -13.12
C GLY A 163 1.61 -5.09 -14.01
N ASN A 164 0.65 -4.43 -14.62
CA ASN A 164 0.90 -3.27 -15.48
C ASN A 164 0.98 -2.00 -14.63
N VAL A 165 1.91 -1.11 -14.96
CA VAL A 165 2.26 0.11 -14.22
C VAL A 165 2.26 1.28 -15.18
N ASN A 166 1.38 2.25 -14.95
CA ASN A 166 1.36 3.54 -15.62
C ASN A 166 2.41 4.47 -14.98
N ILE A 167 3.44 4.81 -15.75
CA ILE A 167 4.65 5.49 -15.25
C ILE A 167 4.31 6.88 -14.69
N ALA A 168 3.49 7.64 -15.41
CA ALA A 168 3.03 8.97 -14.99
C ALA A 168 2.24 8.95 -13.68
N SER A 169 1.45 7.89 -13.41
CA SER A 169 0.67 7.79 -12.16
C SER A 169 1.54 7.46 -10.95
N VAL A 170 2.54 6.57 -11.11
CA VAL A 170 3.55 6.32 -10.07
C VAL A 170 4.30 7.61 -9.73
N TRP A 171 4.84 8.32 -10.73
CA TRP A 171 5.57 9.57 -10.50
C TRP A 171 4.70 10.66 -9.86
N ALA A 172 3.48 10.89 -10.37
CA ALA A 172 2.58 11.90 -9.82
C ALA A 172 2.24 11.63 -8.34
N ALA A 173 1.88 10.38 -8.00
CA ALA A 173 1.57 10.02 -6.62
C ALA A 173 2.80 10.07 -5.71
N ALA A 174 3.98 9.69 -6.22
CA ALA A 174 5.22 9.74 -5.44
C ALA A 174 5.62 11.18 -5.10
N VAL A 175 5.45 12.13 -6.04
CA VAL A 175 5.64 13.57 -5.82
C VAL A 175 4.67 14.11 -4.75
N VAL A 176 3.38 13.75 -4.80
CA VAL A 176 2.42 14.14 -3.75
C VAL A 176 2.82 13.53 -2.40
N LEU A 177 3.15 12.23 -2.37
CA LEU A 177 3.50 11.51 -1.14
C LEU A 177 4.77 12.09 -0.47
N LYS A 178 5.79 12.48 -1.23
CA LYS A 178 7.02 13.15 -0.74
C LYS A 178 6.72 14.35 0.18
N ASP A 179 5.63 15.06 -0.08
CA ASP A 179 5.24 16.26 0.69
C ASP A 179 4.34 15.97 1.91
N THR A 180 4.00 14.71 2.19
CA THR A 180 3.11 14.30 3.31
C THR A 180 3.84 14.16 4.65
N ASP A 181 3.10 14.23 5.75
CA ASP A 181 3.67 14.20 7.11
C ASP A 181 4.48 12.94 7.40
N ALA A 182 3.98 11.75 7.05
CA ALA A 182 4.68 10.50 7.31
C ALA A 182 5.98 10.41 6.47
N TYR A 183 5.94 10.83 5.21
CA TYR A 183 7.10 10.76 4.31
C TYR A 183 8.17 11.78 4.71
N LYS A 184 7.78 13.01 5.06
CA LYS A 184 8.68 14.04 5.63
C LYS A 184 9.30 13.58 6.95
N LYS A 185 8.50 13.07 7.88
CA LYS A 185 8.93 12.54 9.20
C LYS A 185 9.96 11.42 9.08
N HIS A 186 9.84 10.57 8.04
CA HIS A 186 10.77 9.47 7.77
C HIS A 186 11.85 9.80 6.74
N THR A 187 11.96 11.08 6.34
CA THR A 187 12.96 11.57 5.37
C THR A 187 12.95 10.77 4.05
N VAL A 188 11.75 10.45 3.56
CA VAL A 188 11.57 9.73 2.29
C VAL A 188 11.85 10.70 1.13
N THR A 189 13.08 10.68 0.64
CA THR A 189 13.48 11.44 -0.53
C THR A 189 12.98 10.78 -1.82
N ILE A 190 12.78 11.63 -2.84
CA ILE A 190 12.70 11.24 -4.25
C ILE A 190 13.46 12.32 -5.02
N ARG A 191 14.50 11.91 -5.75
CA ARG A 191 15.16 12.72 -6.77
C ARG A 191 14.28 12.71 -8.02
N ASP A 192 13.96 13.87 -8.57
CA ASP A 192 13.24 13.89 -9.85
C ASP A 192 14.23 13.58 -10.98
N SER A 193 13.97 12.48 -11.70
CA SER A 193 14.84 12.03 -12.80
C SER A 193 14.77 12.93 -14.03
N LEU A 194 13.73 13.76 -14.18
CA LEU A 194 13.62 14.79 -15.21
C LEU A 194 14.37 16.07 -14.81
N GLU A 195 14.41 16.43 -13.51
CA GLU A 195 15.34 17.48 -13.03
C GLU A 195 16.78 17.06 -13.35
N ILE A 196 17.17 15.83 -12.96
CA ILE A 196 18.51 15.30 -13.24
C ILE A 196 18.78 15.16 -14.76
N PHE A 197 17.80 14.70 -15.56
CA PHE A 197 17.97 14.62 -17.01
C PHE A 197 18.12 16.00 -17.65
N ASN A 198 17.38 17.01 -17.18
CA ASN A 198 17.53 18.38 -17.67
C ASN A 198 18.88 18.98 -17.26
N GLU A 199 19.32 18.80 -16.01
CA GLU A 199 20.66 19.21 -15.55
C GLU A 199 21.77 18.53 -16.38
N LEU A 200 21.69 17.21 -16.59
CA LEU A 200 22.64 16.47 -17.42
C LEU A 200 22.58 16.90 -18.89
N SER A 201 21.39 17.16 -19.44
CA SER A 201 21.21 17.62 -20.83
C SER A 201 21.84 19.01 -21.04
N ILE A 202 21.68 19.92 -20.07
CA ILE A 202 22.34 21.22 -20.06
C ILE A 202 23.86 21.04 -20.00
N LEU A 203 24.37 20.29 -19.01
CA LEU A 203 25.81 20.04 -18.82
C LEU A 203 26.47 19.36 -20.04
N THR A 204 25.77 18.44 -20.70
CA THR A 204 26.26 17.74 -21.90
C THR A 204 26.24 18.67 -23.11
N SER A 205 25.24 19.55 -23.22
CA SER A 205 25.16 20.60 -24.25
C SER A 205 26.24 21.68 -24.07
N GLU A 206 26.66 21.95 -22.83
CA GLU A 206 27.77 22.87 -22.52
C GLU A 206 29.16 22.26 -22.78
N GLN A 207 29.25 20.94 -22.93
CA GLN A 207 30.53 20.21 -23.07
C GLN A 207 30.72 19.49 -24.42
N ASN A 208 29.75 19.56 -25.34
CA ASN A 208 29.75 18.87 -26.65
C ASN A 208 29.95 17.33 -26.59
N LEU A 209 29.79 16.72 -25.42
CA LEU A 209 30.22 15.34 -25.17
C LEU A 209 29.41 14.28 -25.94
N MET A 210 28.25 14.64 -26.50
CA MET A 210 27.43 13.73 -27.32
C MET A 210 28.13 13.27 -28.60
N ASP A 211 28.88 14.15 -29.27
CA ASP A 211 29.46 13.84 -30.57
C ASP A 211 30.61 12.82 -30.43
N GLU A 212 31.49 13.00 -29.43
CA GLU A 212 32.56 12.05 -29.09
C GLU A 212 32.01 10.67 -28.68
N LEU A 213 30.87 10.64 -27.98
CA LEU A 213 30.28 9.39 -27.47
C LEU A 213 29.55 8.60 -28.58
N VAL A 214 29.05 9.28 -29.61
CA VAL A 214 28.48 8.63 -30.80
C VAL A 214 29.56 8.06 -31.72
N GLU A 215 30.70 8.74 -31.91
CA GLU A 215 31.84 8.16 -32.62
C GLU A 215 32.39 6.93 -31.88
N ALA A 216 32.57 7.01 -30.55
CA ALA A 216 33.10 5.91 -29.73
C ALA A 216 32.22 4.64 -29.70
N LEU A 217 30.91 4.77 -29.98
CA LEU A 217 29.99 3.62 -30.07
C LEU A 217 29.91 3.01 -31.48
N ALA A 218 30.38 3.71 -32.51
CA ALA A 218 30.37 3.20 -33.89
C ALA A 218 31.46 2.15 -34.17
N ASP A 219 32.54 2.14 -33.36
CA ASP A 219 33.69 1.23 -33.50
C ASP A 219 33.50 -0.16 -32.83
N ILE A 220 32.36 -0.42 -32.17
CA ILE A 220 32.10 -1.68 -31.45
C ILE A 220 31.37 -2.68 -32.38
N ASP A 221 32.16 -3.44 -33.15
CA ASP A 221 31.67 -4.55 -33.98
C ASP A 221 31.33 -5.78 -33.12
N ILE A 222 30.08 -6.25 -33.17
CA ILE A 222 29.56 -7.35 -32.34
C ILE A 222 29.35 -8.58 -33.22
N ASN A 223 30.21 -9.58 -33.06
CA ASN A 223 29.94 -10.95 -33.52
C ASN A 223 29.36 -11.76 -32.35
N ASP A 224 28.15 -12.28 -32.53
CA ASP A 224 27.57 -13.31 -31.66
C ASP A 224 28.24 -14.67 -31.93
N ASP A 225 28.68 -15.34 -30.86
CA ASP A 225 28.53 -16.79 -30.62
C ASP A 225 29.21 -17.14 -29.27
N ASP A 226 28.45 -17.64 -28.29
CA ASP A 226 28.51 -19.08 -27.96
C ASP A 226 27.41 -19.50 -26.94
N ALA A 227 27.14 -20.79 -26.88
CA ALA A 227 25.94 -21.39 -26.26
C ALA A 227 25.96 -21.56 -24.73
N MET A 228 24.78 -21.90 -24.15
CA MET A 228 24.70 -22.88 -23.06
C MET A 228 23.34 -23.60 -22.98
N ASP A 229 23.36 -24.80 -22.38
CA ASP A 229 22.34 -25.86 -22.52
C ASP A 229 21.32 -26.00 -21.36
N GLU A 230 20.23 -26.70 -21.69
CA GLU A 230 19.40 -27.59 -20.87
C GLU A 230 18.87 -27.20 -19.45
N ILE A 231 17.56 -26.87 -19.42
CA ILE A 231 16.49 -27.64 -18.70
C ILE A 231 16.56 -27.76 -17.14
N ALA A 232 15.49 -27.31 -16.43
CA ALA A 232 15.22 -27.74 -15.04
C ALA A 232 14.19 -26.94 -14.18
N ASN A 233 12.89 -27.06 -14.46
CA ASN A 233 11.77 -26.82 -13.49
C ASN A 233 11.62 -28.05 -12.53
N PRO A 234 10.72 -28.14 -11.51
CA PRO A 234 9.70 -27.18 -11.03
C PRO A 234 9.56 -27.11 -9.48
N GLY A 235 8.45 -26.53 -8.99
CA GLY A 235 7.53 -27.34 -8.15
C GLY A 235 7.66 -27.37 -6.62
N GLY A 236 8.31 -26.40 -5.96
CA GLY A 236 7.98 -26.06 -4.56
C GLY A 236 9.10 -26.19 -3.52
N ALA A 237 9.57 -25.04 -3.04
CA ALA A 237 10.36 -24.89 -1.82
C ALA A 237 9.86 -23.67 -1.02
N GLU A 238 10.07 -23.67 0.30
CA GLU A 238 9.57 -22.64 1.21
C GLU A 238 10.70 -21.72 1.76
N THR A 239 10.33 -20.77 2.63
CA THR A 239 11.19 -19.73 3.21
C THR A 239 12.25 -20.20 4.23
N LEU A 240 12.96 -21.30 3.95
CA LEU A 240 14.13 -21.76 4.72
C LEU A 240 15.21 -22.33 3.78
N TYR A 241 16.43 -21.80 3.87
CA TYR A 241 17.56 -22.23 3.05
C TYR A 241 18.01 -23.65 3.44
N SER A 242 17.59 -24.64 2.65
CA SER A 242 17.84 -26.08 2.87
C SER A 242 18.19 -26.71 1.52
N GLY A 243 19.48 -27.02 1.29
CA GLY A 243 19.92 -27.54 -0.02
C GLY A 243 19.66 -29.04 -0.19
N ILE A 244 18.90 -29.40 -1.23
CA ILE A 244 18.76 -30.71 -1.91
C ILE A 244 18.26 -30.41 -3.35
N GLU A 245 18.58 -31.27 -4.32
CA GLU A 245 18.47 -31.02 -5.77
C GLU A 245 17.35 -31.81 -6.49
N PHE A 246 17.19 -31.58 -7.82
CA PHE A 246 16.60 -32.44 -8.89
C PHE A 246 15.20 -32.10 -9.53
N PRO A 247 14.94 -32.49 -10.83
CA PRO A 247 14.05 -31.81 -11.82
C PRO A 247 12.64 -32.45 -11.99
N THR A 248 11.75 -32.23 -13.00
CA THR A 248 11.65 -31.58 -14.36
C THR A 248 10.20 -31.04 -14.55
N MET A 249 9.69 -30.18 -15.46
CA MET A 249 10.04 -29.31 -16.64
C MET A 249 8.78 -28.36 -16.86
N PRO A 250 8.36 -27.76 -18.02
CA PRO A 250 9.01 -27.10 -19.17
C PRO A 250 8.53 -25.64 -19.48
N ILE A 251 9.16 -25.01 -20.50
CA ILE A 251 8.74 -23.94 -21.47
C ILE A 251 7.66 -22.90 -21.09
N GLU A 252 8.00 -21.60 -21.17
CA GLU A 252 7.32 -20.58 -22.01
C GLU A 252 8.22 -19.34 -22.27
N ILE A 253 7.76 -18.35 -23.06
CA ILE A 253 8.61 -17.33 -23.72
C ILE A 253 8.95 -16.14 -22.81
N TYR A 254 10.21 -15.69 -22.80
CA TYR A 254 10.66 -14.48 -22.10
C TYR A 254 10.19 -13.18 -22.77
N THR A 255 8.94 -12.78 -22.49
CA THR A 255 8.47 -11.40 -22.65
C THR A 255 8.40 -10.68 -21.29
N GLU A 256 9.41 -10.89 -20.44
CA GLU A 256 9.39 -10.39 -19.07
C GLU A 256 9.72 -8.89 -19.00
N GLY A 257 8.76 -8.10 -18.52
CA GLY A 257 8.96 -6.70 -18.17
C GLY A 257 9.82 -6.49 -16.91
N ILE A 258 10.00 -5.24 -16.51
CA ILE A 258 11.03 -4.82 -15.55
C ILE A 258 10.88 -5.55 -14.21
N GLN A 259 11.90 -6.33 -13.84
CA GLN A 259 12.01 -6.93 -12.51
C GLN A 259 12.57 -5.90 -11.51
N ILE A 260 11.86 -5.64 -10.42
CA ILE A 260 12.25 -4.68 -9.38
C ILE A 260 12.23 -5.37 -8.01
N THR A 261 13.20 -5.05 -7.16
CA THR A 261 13.30 -5.56 -5.78
C THR A 261 13.32 -4.41 -4.76
N PRO A 262 12.14 -3.88 -4.38
CA PRO A 262 12.01 -2.67 -3.55
C PRO A 262 12.79 -2.66 -2.23
N ALA A 263 13.09 -3.84 -1.69
CA ALA A 263 13.69 -4.04 -0.38
C ALA A 263 15.01 -4.84 -0.44
N GLU A 264 15.73 -4.83 -1.57
CA GLU A 264 17.08 -5.41 -1.65
C GLU A 264 17.97 -4.83 -0.52
N ASP A 265 18.78 -5.70 0.11
CA ASP A 265 19.63 -5.45 1.29
C ASP A 265 18.97 -4.83 2.54
N SER A 266 17.66 -4.54 2.49
CA SER A 266 16.95 -3.85 3.57
C SER A 266 16.59 -4.80 4.70
N ARG A 267 16.95 -4.44 5.94
CA ARG A 267 16.70 -5.27 7.12
C ARG A 267 15.27 -5.08 7.64
N PRO A 268 14.53 -6.15 7.96
CA PRO A 268 13.20 -6.04 8.55
C PRO A 268 13.20 -5.28 9.89
N MET A 269 12.15 -4.50 10.10
CA MET A 269 11.86 -3.78 11.34
C MET A 269 10.70 -4.44 12.08
N ARG A 270 10.67 -4.28 13.41
CA ARG A 270 9.57 -4.81 14.23
C ARG A 270 8.30 -3.99 13.99
N LEU A 271 7.26 -4.64 13.46
CA LEU A 271 5.95 -4.03 13.19
C LEU A 271 5.39 -3.21 14.36
N LEU A 272 5.57 -3.70 15.60
CA LEU A 272 5.07 -3.05 16.83
C LEU A 272 5.93 -1.85 17.32
N LEU A 273 7.06 -1.55 16.67
CA LEU A 273 7.90 -0.38 16.99
C LEU A 273 7.80 0.73 15.93
N ASP A 274 7.51 0.37 14.69
CA ASP A 274 7.34 1.30 13.57
C ASP A 274 5.93 1.90 13.59
N LYS A 275 5.73 2.91 14.45
CA LYS A 275 4.42 3.51 14.75
C LYS A 275 3.65 4.01 13.51
N ASP A 276 4.39 4.40 12.48
CA ASP A 276 3.84 5.01 11.25
C ASP A 276 3.72 4.00 10.10
N VAL A 277 3.93 2.69 10.36
CA VAL A 277 3.99 1.66 9.33
C VAL A 277 2.74 1.61 8.45
N GLU A 278 1.56 1.81 9.02
CA GLU A 278 0.30 1.78 8.27
C GLU A 278 0.23 2.95 7.26
N TYR A 279 0.61 4.16 7.69
CA TYR A 279 0.63 5.39 6.87
C TYR A 279 1.67 5.34 5.74
N LEU A 280 2.72 4.53 5.89
CA LEU A 280 3.81 4.36 4.93
C LEU A 280 3.69 3.09 4.05
N ALA A 281 2.77 2.18 4.38
CA ALA A 281 2.56 0.90 3.66
C ALA A 281 1.27 0.85 2.84
N PHE A 282 0.27 1.68 3.19
CA PHE A 282 -1.06 1.71 2.56
C PHE A 282 -1.39 3.12 2.08
N SER A 283 -0.63 3.59 1.08
CA SER A 283 -0.74 4.93 0.51
C SER A 283 -2.16 5.23 0.03
N THR A 284 -2.87 4.26 -0.55
CA THR A 284 -4.27 4.41 -1.00
C THR A 284 -5.28 4.59 0.14
N LEU A 285 -4.93 4.23 1.37
CA LEU A 285 -5.82 4.26 2.54
C LEU A 285 -5.56 5.48 3.45
N PHE A 286 -4.33 5.98 3.49
CA PHE A 286 -3.93 7.08 4.40
C PHE A 286 -3.28 8.28 3.70
N GLY A 287 -2.86 8.15 2.43
CA GLY A 287 -2.26 9.25 1.67
C GLY A 287 -1.01 9.86 2.33
N GLY A 288 -0.28 9.10 3.15
CA GLY A 288 0.86 9.59 3.93
C GLY A 288 0.51 10.49 5.13
N ALA A 289 -0.77 10.73 5.43
CA ALA A 289 -1.19 11.46 6.61
C ALA A 289 -1.12 10.59 7.88
N ILE A 290 -0.70 11.18 9.00
CA ILE A 290 -0.57 10.51 10.30
C ILE A 290 -1.86 10.74 11.10
N MET A 291 -2.54 9.67 11.50
CA MET A 291 -3.72 9.77 12.37
C MET A 291 -3.32 9.72 13.86
N GLU A 292 -3.77 10.72 14.63
CA GLU A 292 -3.62 10.75 16.10
C GLU A 292 -5.00 10.72 16.77
N PRO A 293 -5.63 9.53 16.93
CA PRO A 293 -6.97 9.42 17.49
C PRO A 293 -7.00 9.73 18.99
N ILE A 294 -7.88 10.64 19.42
CA ILE A 294 -7.95 11.18 20.78
C ILE A 294 -9.38 11.10 21.33
N TYR A 295 -9.53 10.61 22.56
CA TYR A 295 -10.77 10.59 23.32
C TYR A 295 -10.55 11.08 24.75
N GLU A 296 -11.35 12.05 25.21
CA GLU A 296 -11.22 12.67 26.55
C GLU A 296 -9.76 13.06 26.86
N GLU A 297 -9.16 13.82 25.92
CA GLU A 297 -7.78 14.33 25.93
C GLU A 297 -6.67 13.25 25.97
N LYS A 298 -7.01 11.98 25.73
CA LYS A 298 -6.08 10.84 25.78
C LYS A 298 -6.01 10.09 24.44
N PRO A 299 -4.82 9.64 24.01
CA PRO A 299 -4.68 8.88 22.78
C PRO A 299 -5.40 7.53 22.86
N ILE A 300 -6.10 7.15 21.80
CA ILE A 300 -6.77 5.86 21.69
C ILE A 300 -5.71 4.81 21.32
N SER A 301 -5.43 3.88 22.23
CA SER A 301 -4.52 2.78 21.95
C SER A 301 -5.06 1.85 20.86
N TYR A 302 -4.18 1.40 19.96
CA TYR A 302 -4.51 0.45 18.87
C TYR A 302 -5.27 -0.80 19.37
N ALA A 303 -4.88 -1.34 20.52
CA ALA A 303 -5.55 -2.46 21.19
C ALA A 303 -6.98 -2.16 21.69
N SER A 304 -7.44 -0.91 21.62
CA SER A 304 -8.84 -0.49 21.84
C SER A 304 -9.65 -0.43 20.54
N ILE A 305 -8.99 -0.31 19.38
CA ILE A 305 -9.61 -0.26 18.06
C ILE A 305 -9.81 -1.70 17.54
N VAL A 306 -8.81 -2.57 17.71
CA VAL A 306 -8.83 -3.97 17.25
C VAL A 306 -9.72 -4.91 18.11
N LYS A 307 -10.32 -4.41 19.19
CA LYS A 307 -11.11 -5.20 20.15
C LYS A 307 -12.61 -4.89 20.18
N SER A 308 -13.09 -4.00 19.32
CA SER A 308 -14.47 -3.49 19.33
C SER A 308 -15.37 -4.19 18.32
#